data_AF-A0A941NBY4-F1
#
_entry.id   AF-A0A941NBY4-F1
#
_cell.length_a   1.000
_cell.length_b   1.000
_cell.length_c   1.000
_cell.angle_alpha   90.00
_cell.angle_beta   90.00
_cell.angle_gamma   90.00
#
_symmetry.space_group_name_H-M   'P 1'
#
loop_
_entity.id
_entity.type
_entity.pdbx_description
1 polymer ?
#
loop_
_entity_poly.entity_id
_entity_poly.type
_entity_poly.pdbx_seq_one_letter_code
_entity_poly.pdbx_strand_id
1 'polypeptide(L)'
;MLETNVEPRERETFFYAPPPAAAVQRTHAVSTVCYEQMHPGVYKVALACWMGFLGVFVVTFFSSANALFMIVIDGVYAVMFFGIPWVFHRIAPQSVVRPRDFFSFLNGSVDTIYGPIRASEALLQVILVPLLLGIGGIAIGFIIQSARMAY
;
A
#
# COMPACT_ATOMS: atom_id res chain seq x y z
N MET A 1 -10.91 69.56 -23.79
CA MET A 1 -10.40 68.46 -22.93
C MET A 1 -11.54 67.47 -22.78
N LEU A 2 -11.44 66.35 -23.49
CA LEU A 2 -12.36 65.21 -23.43
C LEU A 2 -11.86 64.19 -22.38
N GLU A 3 -12.75 63.27 -22.02
CA GLU A 3 -12.55 61.95 -21.38
C GLU A 3 -12.61 61.93 -19.85
N THR A 4 -13.33 61.02 -19.20
CA THR A 4 -14.45 60.13 -19.54
C THR A 4 -15.02 59.74 -18.18
N ASN A 5 -16.32 59.93 -17.97
CA ASN A 5 -17.03 59.47 -16.78
C ASN A 5 -17.13 57.95 -16.92
N VAL A 6 -16.25 57.20 -16.25
CA VAL A 6 -16.26 55.74 -16.30
C VAL A 6 -17.45 55.27 -15.48
N GLU A 7 -18.50 54.83 -16.17
CA GLU A 7 -19.68 54.21 -15.58
C GLU A 7 -19.31 53.09 -14.60
N PRO A 8 -20.03 52.98 -13.47
CA PRO A 8 -19.89 51.83 -12.59
C PRO A 8 -20.40 50.59 -13.33
N ARG A 9 -19.47 49.78 -13.83
CA ARG A 9 -19.63 48.43 -14.37
C ARG A 9 -20.89 47.78 -13.79
N GLU A 10 -21.92 47.67 -14.61
CA GLU A 10 -23.16 46.98 -14.30
C GLU A 10 -22.80 45.67 -13.61
N ARG A 11 -23.23 45.55 -12.35
CA ARG A 11 -23.35 44.24 -11.72
C ARG A 11 -24.41 43.53 -12.55
N GLU A 12 -23.96 42.77 -13.55
CA GLU A 12 -24.67 41.58 -13.95
C GLU A 12 -24.71 40.70 -12.69
N THR A 13 -25.70 40.98 -11.84
CA THR A 13 -26.38 39.97 -11.07
C THR A 13 -26.90 39.00 -12.11
N PHE A 14 -26.00 38.11 -12.55
CA PHE A 14 -26.35 36.80 -13.06
C PHE A 14 -27.31 36.26 -12.01
N PHE A 15 -28.59 36.40 -12.31
CA PHE A 15 -29.70 36.08 -11.43
C PHE A 15 -29.55 34.60 -11.12
N TYR A 16 -28.87 34.30 -10.02
CA TYR A 16 -28.75 32.97 -9.49
C TYR A 16 -30.12 32.66 -8.90
N ALA A 17 -31.04 32.23 -9.76
CA ALA A 17 -32.18 31.47 -9.31
C ALA A 17 -31.61 30.24 -8.62
N PRO A 18 -31.85 30.04 -7.31
CA PRO A 18 -31.43 28.81 -6.66
C PRO A 18 -32.03 27.65 -7.47
N PRO A 19 -31.22 26.65 -7.86
CA PRO A 19 -31.74 25.50 -8.58
C PRO A 19 -32.93 24.95 -7.80
N PRO A 20 -34.06 24.62 -8.45
CA PRO A 20 -35.25 24.14 -7.78
C PRO A 20 -34.83 23.01 -6.84
N ALA A 21 -35.26 23.03 -5.58
CA ALA A 21 -34.76 22.12 -4.53
C ALA A 21 -34.77 20.63 -4.94
N ALA A 22 -35.61 20.26 -5.91
CA ALA A 22 -35.66 18.94 -6.54
C ALA A 22 -34.45 18.56 -7.42
N ALA A 23 -33.66 19.53 -7.92
CA ALA A 23 -32.53 19.31 -8.82
C ALA A 23 -31.20 19.07 -8.07
N VAL A 24 -31.06 19.61 -6.85
CA VAL A 24 -29.85 19.44 -6.01
C VAL A 24 -29.72 18.01 -5.48
N GLN A 25 -30.80 17.24 -5.47
CA GLN A 25 -30.81 15.89 -4.90
C GLN A 25 -30.25 14.82 -5.85
N ARG A 26 -29.98 15.13 -7.13
CA ARG A 26 -29.59 14.15 -8.16
C ARG A 26 -28.09 14.10 -8.48
N THR A 27 -27.19 14.59 -7.60
CA THR A 27 -25.75 14.65 -7.95
C THR A 27 -24.79 14.01 -6.94
N HIS A 28 -25.28 13.38 -5.88
CA HIS A 28 -24.40 12.60 -4.99
C HIS A 28 -24.95 11.21 -4.69
N ALA A 29 -25.41 10.50 -5.73
CA ALA A 29 -25.26 9.06 -5.70
C ALA A 29 -23.76 8.77 -5.91
N VAL A 30 -22.95 8.97 -4.86
CA VAL A 30 -21.70 8.24 -4.74
C VAL A 30 -22.14 6.80 -4.86
N SER A 31 -21.87 6.18 -6.01
CA SER A 31 -21.99 4.75 -6.16
C SER A 31 -21.08 4.17 -5.08
N THR A 32 -21.66 3.80 -3.95
CA THR A 32 -20.99 3.02 -2.91
C THR A 32 -20.78 1.62 -3.49
N VAL A 33 -19.93 1.53 -4.50
CA VAL A 33 -19.25 0.30 -4.83
C VAL A 33 -18.51 -0.02 -3.53
N CYS A 34 -18.91 -1.07 -2.85
CA CYS A 34 -18.24 -1.50 -1.63
C CYS A 34 -16.85 -1.95 -2.06
N TYR A 35 -15.90 -1.01 -2.03
CA TYR A 35 -14.55 -1.28 -2.41
C TYR A 35 -13.93 -2.21 -1.37
N GLU A 36 -13.28 -3.26 -1.84
CA GLU A 36 -12.79 -4.31 -0.97
C GLU A 36 -11.64 -3.75 -0.11
N GLN A 37 -11.84 -3.73 1.21
CA GLN A 37 -10.79 -3.40 2.17
C GLN A 37 -9.65 -4.42 2.01
N MET A 38 -8.39 -3.97 2.06
CA MET A 38 -7.23 -4.83 1.77
C MET A 38 -7.22 -6.06 2.68
N HIS A 39 -7.30 -7.25 2.08
CA HIS A 39 -7.41 -8.50 2.82
C HIS A 39 -6.15 -8.72 3.69
N PRO A 40 -6.28 -9.14 4.97
CA PRO A 40 -5.15 -9.30 5.89
C PRO A 40 -4.11 -10.34 5.41
N GLY A 41 -4.52 -11.23 4.50
CA GLY A 41 -3.62 -12.16 3.80
C GLY A 41 -2.51 -11.46 3.01
N VAL A 42 -2.77 -10.28 2.43
CA VAL A 42 -1.74 -9.50 1.69
C VAL A 42 -0.56 -9.16 2.61
N TYR A 43 -0.86 -8.70 3.82
CA TYR A 43 0.15 -8.39 4.82
C TYR A 43 0.95 -9.63 5.25
N LYS A 44 0.27 -10.78 5.44
CA LYS A 44 0.94 -12.05 5.77
C LYS A 44 1.89 -12.51 4.66
N VAL A 45 1.49 -12.41 3.40
CA VAL A 45 2.35 -12.77 2.24
C VAL A 45 3.56 -11.84 2.18
N ALA A 46 3.36 -10.53 2.31
CA ALA A 46 4.45 -9.57 2.31
C ALA A 46 5.45 -9.86 3.45
N LEU A 47 4.95 -10.09 4.67
CA LEU A 47 5.77 -10.45 5.82
C LEU A 47 6.55 -11.75 5.57
N ALA A 48 5.92 -12.76 4.97
CA ALA A 48 6.59 -14.02 4.64
C ALA A 48 7.74 -13.82 3.64
N CYS A 49 7.57 -12.98 2.61
CA CYS A 49 8.66 -12.64 1.69
C CYS A 49 9.83 -11.96 2.40
N TRP A 50 9.55 -11.01 3.29
CA TRP A 50 10.58 -10.33 4.09
C TRP A 50 11.33 -11.28 5.04
N MET A 51 10.59 -12.17 5.71
CA MET A 51 11.20 -13.18 6.58
C MET A 51 12.04 -14.18 5.79
N GLY A 52 11.60 -14.56 4.58
CA GLY A 52 12.37 -15.39 3.68
C GLY A 52 13.69 -14.72 3.27
N PHE A 53 13.63 -13.45 2.87
CA PHE A 53 14.80 -12.63 2.55
C PHE A 53 15.79 -12.56 3.73
N LEU A 54 15.34 -12.17 4.92
CA LEU A 54 16.21 -12.11 6.11
C LEU A 54 16.77 -13.49 6.48
N GLY A 55 15.97 -14.55 6.36
CA GLY A 55 16.40 -15.92 6.61
C GLY A 55 17.58 -16.33 5.75
N VAL A 56 17.63 -15.89 4.48
CA VAL A 56 18.77 -16.16 3.60
C VAL A 56 20.06 -15.52 4.13
N PHE A 57 19.99 -14.29 4.64
CA PHE A 57 21.18 -13.64 5.25
C PHE A 57 21.61 -14.34 6.52
N VAL A 58 20.67 -14.75 7.37
CA VAL A 58 20.96 -15.52 8.59
C VAL A 58 21.72 -16.81 8.24
N VAL A 59 21.21 -17.59 7.27
CA VAL A 59 21.85 -18.86 6.85
C VAL A 59 23.22 -18.61 6.22
N THR A 60 23.34 -17.58 5.37
CA THR A 60 24.58 -17.28 4.64
C THR A 60 25.70 -16.82 5.58
N PHE A 61 25.37 -15.97 6.56
CA PHE A 61 26.34 -15.26 7.39
C PHE A 61 26.38 -15.70 8.85
N PHE A 62 25.76 -16.82 9.20
CA PHE A 62 25.71 -17.33 10.58
C PHE A 62 27.09 -17.47 11.25
N SER A 63 28.14 -17.74 10.45
CA SER A 63 29.51 -17.95 10.95
C SER A 63 30.26 -16.66 11.32
N SER A 64 29.76 -15.47 10.96
CA SER A 64 30.45 -14.19 11.21
C SER A 64 29.71 -13.36 12.24
N ALA A 65 30.34 -13.10 13.39
CA ALA A 65 29.73 -12.31 14.48
C ALA A 65 29.38 -10.88 14.05
N ASN A 66 30.24 -10.23 13.25
CA ASN A 66 29.98 -8.87 12.77
C ASN A 66 28.80 -8.82 11.80
N ALA A 67 28.67 -9.82 10.91
CA ALA A 67 27.55 -9.88 9.98
C ALA A 67 26.25 -10.22 10.71
N LEU A 68 26.30 -11.13 11.68
CA LEU A 68 25.14 -11.50 12.49
C LEU A 68 24.63 -10.31 13.33
N PHE A 69 25.53 -9.47 13.85
CA PHE A 69 25.16 -8.23 14.54
C PHE A 69 24.34 -7.30 13.64
N MET A 70 24.76 -7.09 12.38
CA MET A 70 24.00 -6.27 11.42
C MET A 70 22.63 -6.87 11.13
N ILE A 71 22.54 -8.19 10.95
CA ILE A 71 21.26 -8.89 10.70
C ILE A 71 20.31 -8.75 11.90
N VAL A 72 20.84 -8.77 13.13
CA VAL A 72 20.02 -8.54 14.34
C VAL A 72 19.44 -7.14 14.35
N ILE A 73 20.23 -6.12 14.00
CA ILE A 73 19.74 -4.73 13.89
C ILE A 73 18.64 -4.64 12.82
N ASP A 74 18.85 -5.24 11.66
CA ASP A 74 17.84 -5.31 10.60
C ASP A 74 16.56 -6.01 11.08
N GLY A 75 16.69 -7.07 11.87
CA GLY A 75 15.58 -7.76 12.52
C GLY A 75 14.80 -6.87 13.49
N VAL A 76 15.49 -6.06 14.29
CA VAL A 76 14.84 -5.07 15.19
C VAL A 76 14.07 -4.04 14.38
N TYR A 77 14.65 -3.51 13.30
CA TYR A 77 13.96 -2.58 12.41
C TYR A 77 12.77 -3.23 11.74
N ALA A 78 12.89 -4.47 11.25
CA ALA A 78 11.78 -5.21 10.68
C ALA A 78 10.63 -5.35 11.70
N VAL A 79 10.93 -5.76 12.93
CA VAL A 79 9.92 -5.84 14.01
C VAL A 79 9.27 -4.49 14.27
N MET A 80 10.03 -3.38 14.26
CA MET A 80 9.47 -2.04 14.45
C MET A 80 8.55 -1.63 13.29
N PHE A 81 9.02 -1.78 12.04
CA PHE A 81 8.27 -1.39 10.85
C PHE A 81 7.04 -2.25 10.59
N PHE A 82 7.08 -3.54 10.90
CA PHE A 82 5.91 -4.42 10.81
C PHE A 82 5.02 -4.33 12.05
N GLY A 83 5.60 -4.11 13.23
CA GLY A 83 4.90 -4.02 14.50
C GLY A 83 3.96 -2.82 14.58
N ILE A 84 4.38 -1.65 14.08
CA ILE A 84 3.53 -0.44 14.11
C ILE A 84 2.21 -0.62 13.34
N PRO A 85 2.21 -1.03 12.05
CA PRO A 85 0.98 -1.34 11.32
C PRO A 85 0.11 -2.41 12.00
N TRP A 86 0.74 -3.41 12.63
CA TRP A 86 0.02 -4.45 13.35
C TRP A 86 -0.71 -3.90 14.59
N VAL A 87 -0.06 -3.02 15.35
CA VAL A 87 -0.68 -2.33 16.49
C VAL A 87 -1.83 -1.44 16.02
N PHE A 88 -1.63 -0.67 14.93
CA PHE A 88 -2.69 0.16 14.35
C PHE A 88 -3.89 -0.67 13.89
N HIS A 89 -3.66 -1.80 13.23
CA HIS A 89 -4.73 -2.72 12.85
C HIS A 89 -5.52 -3.23 14.07
N ARG A 90 -4.86 -3.42 15.22
CA ARG A 90 -5.50 -3.88 16.45
C ARG A 90 -6.35 -2.80 17.13
N ILE A 91 -5.97 -1.53 17.00
CA ILE A 91 -6.68 -0.39 17.60
C ILE A 91 -7.81 0.12 16.68
N ALA A 92 -7.68 -0.09 15.37
CA ALA A 92 -8.69 0.32 14.40
C ALA A 92 -10.06 -0.35 14.66
N PRO A 93 -11.17 0.39 14.54
CA PRO A 93 -12.51 -0.19 14.60
C PRO A 93 -12.65 -1.29 13.55
N GLN A 94 -13.14 -2.46 13.94
CA GLN A 94 -13.35 -3.55 12.98
C GLN A 94 -14.41 -3.15 11.96
N SER A 95 -14.07 -3.27 10.68
CA SER A 95 -15.04 -3.03 9.61
C SER A 95 -16.15 -4.09 9.67
N VAL A 96 -17.39 -3.65 9.44
CA VAL A 96 -18.60 -4.50 9.48
C VAL A 96 -18.67 -5.47 8.28
N VAL A 97 -17.72 -5.37 7.36
CA VAL A 97 -17.67 -6.18 6.14
C VAL A 97 -17.03 -7.53 6.47
N ARG A 98 -17.77 -8.62 6.25
CA ARG A 98 -17.24 -9.97 6.41
C ARG A 98 -16.04 -10.18 5.50
N PRO A 99 -14.91 -10.72 6.00
CA PRO A 99 -13.77 -11.01 5.15
C PRO A 99 -14.15 -12.04 4.09
N ARG A 100 -14.05 -11.66 2.81
CA ARG A 100 -14.09 -12.61 1.71
C ARG A 100 -12.85 -13.50 1.76
N ASP A 101 -13.00 -14.70 1.20
CA ASP A 101 -11.87 -15.60 1.02
C ASP A 101 -10.74 -14.94 0.19
N PHE A 102 -9.49 -15.30 0.46
CA PHE A 102 -8.31 -14.66 -0.15
C PHE A 102 -8.32 -14.79 -1.69
N PHE A 103 -8.75 -15.92 -2.23
CA PHE A 103 -8.88 -16.10 -3.68
C PHE A 103 -10.01 -15.26 -4.29
N SER A 104 -11.07 -15.04 -3.51
CA SER A 104 -12.16 -14.14 -3.92
C SER A 104 -11.70 -12.68 -3.90
N PHE A 105 -10.87 -12.29 -2.91
CA PHE A 105 -10.24 -10.97 -2.85
C PHE A 105 -9.36 -10.72 -4.07
N LEU A 106 -8.49 -11.67 -4.46
CA LEU A 106 -7.56 -11.51 -5.59
C LEU A 106 -8.26 -11.24 -6.94
N ASN A 107 -9.48 -11.76 -7.10
CA ASN A 107 -10.31 -11.52 -8.29
C ASN A 107 -11.16 -10.23 -8.19
N GLY A 108 -11.17 -9.57 -7.04
CA GLY A 108 -11.86 -8.30 -6.81
C GLY A 108 -11.03 -7.06 -7.16
N SER A 109 -11.56 -5.90 -6.81
CA SER A 109 -10.89 -4.61 -6.94
C SER A 109 -10.69 -3.94 -5.58
N VAL A 110 -9.53 -3.29 -5.42
CA VAL A 110 -9.17 -2.48 -4.26
C VAL A 110 -9.23 -1.03 -4.67
N ASP A 111 -9.83 -0.18 -3.83
CA ASP A 111 -9.90 1.25 -4.11
C ASP A 111 -8.60 1.96 -3.74
N THR A 112 -8.22 2.88 -4.61
CA THR A 112 -7.04 3.72 -4.42
C THR A 112 -7.42 5.16 -4.70
N ILE A 113 -6.57 6.10 -4.29
CA ILE A 113 -6.79 7.54 -4.51
C ILE A 113 -7.04 7.87 -6.00
N TYR A 114 -6.49 7.08 -6.92
CA TYR A 114 -6.60 7.28 -8.37
C TYR A 114 -7.70 6.43 -9.03
N GLY A 115 -8.48 5.70 -8.23
CA GLY A 115 -9.53 4.79 -8.68
C GLY A 115 -9.25 3.32 -8.37
N PRO A 116 -10.20 2.42 -8.67
CA PRO A 116 -10.08 1.01 -8.34
C PRO A 116 -9.05 0.29 -9.22
N ILE A 117 -8.17 -0.49 -8.61
CA ILE A 117 -7.23 -1.38 -9.28
C ILE A 117 -7.55 -2.84 -8.96
N ARG A 118 -7.06 -3.79 -9.77
CA ARG A 118 -7.25 -5.22 -9.46
C ARG A 118 -6.48 -5.57 -8.19
N ALA A 119 -7.10 -6.33 -7.29
CA ALA A 119 -6.46 -6.73 -6.03
C ALA A 119 -5.16 -7.53 -6.23
N SER A 120 -5.07 -8.31 -7.31
CA SER A 120 -3.85 -9.02 -7.70
C SER A 120 -2.71 -8.08 -8.08
N GLU A 121 -3.00 -6.95 -8.73
CA GLU A 121 -1.99 -5.96 -9.12
C GLU A 121 -1.51 -5.18 -7.90
N ALA A 122 -2.43 -4.82 -7.00
CA ALA A 122 -2.09 -4.24 -5.71
C ALA A 122 -1.18 -5.16 -4.89
N LEU A 123 -1.52 -6.46 -4.80
CA LEU A 123 -0.67 -7.45 -4.12
C LEU A 123 0.71 -7.53 -4.77
N LEU A 124 0.76 -7.62 -6.10
CA LEU A 124 2.01 -7.68 -6.84
C LEU A 124 2.90 -6.48 -6.50
N GLN A 125 2.37 -5.26 -6.50
CA GLN A 125 3.13 -4.05 -6.14
C GLN A 125 3.73 -4.13 -4.73
N VAL A 126 2.97 -4.65 -3.76
CA VAL A 126 3.44 -4.79 -2.38
C VAL A 126 4.56 -5.83 -2.26
N ILE A 127 4.45 -6.96 -2.97
CA ILE A 127 5.39 -8.09 -2.83
C ILE A 127 6.56 -8.03 -3.80
N LEU A 128 6.49 -7.25 -4.88
CA LEU A 128 7.49 -7.25 -5.94
C LEU A 128 8.90 -6.92 -5.40
N VAL A 129 8.99 -5.88 -4.57
CA VAL A 129 10.27 -5.45 -3.98
C VAL A 129 10.88 -6.53 -3.09
N PRO A 130 10.21 -7.02 -2.03
CA PRO A 130 10.80 -8.06 -1.18
C PRO A 130 11.03 -9.38 -1.92
N LEU A 131 10.22 -9.70 -2.93
CA LEU A 131 10.43 -10.90 -3.76
C LEU A 131 11.73 -10.80 -4.56
N LEU A 132 11.97 -9.69 -5.25
CA LEU A 132 13.19 -9.49 -6.02
C LEU A 132 14.43 -9.44 -5.12
N LEU A 133 14.32 -8.78 -3.96
CA LEU A 133 15.36 -8.78 -2.95
C LEU A 133 15.64 -10.19 -2.43
N GLY A 134 14.59 -10.98 -2.17
CA GLY A 134 14.68 -12.40 -1.81
C GLY A 134 15.47 -13.21 -2.83
N ILE A 135 15.12 -13.11 -4.11
CA ILE A 135 15.80 -13.81 -5.20
C ILE A 135 17.27 -13.39 -5.28
N GLY A 136 17.56 -12.08 -5.19
CA GLY A 136 18.92 -11.56 -5.18
C GLY A 136 19.73 -12.06 -3.98
N GLY A 137 19.13 -12.06 -2.78
CA GLY A 137 19.73 -12.61 -1.57
C GLY A 137 20.07 -14.09 -1.71
N ILE A 138 19.16 -14.89 -2.29
CA ILE A 138 19.38 -16.32 -2.56
C ILE A 138 20.55 -16.50 -3.52
N ALA A 139 20.62 -15.71 -4.59
CA ALA A 139 21.73 -15.77 -5.54
C ALA A 139 23.08 -15.46 -4.87
N ILE A 140 23.15 -14.40 -4.05
CA ILE A 140 24.35 -14.03 -3.31
C ILE A 140 24.74 -15.14 -2.33
N GLY A 141 23.78 -15.66 -1.55
CA GLY A 141 24.00 -16.75 -0.62
C GLY A 141 24.51 -18.01 -1.31
N PHE A 142 23.95 -18.35 -2.46
CA PHE A 142 24.39 -19.48 -3.28
C PHE A 142 25.83 -19.31 -3.77
N ILE A 143 26.20 -18.11 -4.24
CA ILE A 143 27.58 -17.81 -4.67
C ILE A 143 28.57 -17.92 -3.51
N ILE A 144 28.22 -17.38 -2.34
CA ILE A 144 29.07 -17.48 -1.15
C ILE A 144 29.24 -18.94 -0.72
N GLN A 145 28.16 -19.71 -0.74
CA GLN A 145 28.20 -21.12 -0.35
C GLN A 145 29.00 -21.95 -1.35
N SER A 146 28.87 -21.70 -2.65
CA SER A 146 29.67 -22.37 -3.68
C SER A 146 31.15 -22.03 -3.57
N ALA A 147 31.48 -20.77 -3.29
CA ALA A 147 32.86 -20.35 -3.04
C ALA A 147 33.47 -21.05 -1.82
N ARG A 148 32.71 -21.23 -0.74
CA ARG A 148 33.17 -21.96 0.47
C ARG A 148 33.41 -23.45 0.22
N MET A 149 32.70 -24.08 -0.71
CA MET A 149 32.88 -25.50 -1.03
C MET A 149 34.08 -25.73 -1.96
N ALA A 150 34.54 -24.70 -2.67
CA ALA A 150 35.65 -24.78 -3.60
C ALA A 150 37.04 -24.64 -2.94
N TYR A 151 37.08 -24.23 -1.66
CA TYR A 151 38.28 -24.10 -0.83
C TYR A 151 38.21 -25.05 0.36
#